data_AF-A0A2R3JY81-F1
#
_entry.id   AF-A0A2R3JY81-F1
#
_cell.length_a   1.000
_cell.length_b   1.000
_cell.length_c   1.000
_cell.angle_alpha   90.00
_cell.angle_beta   90.00
_cell.angle_gamma   90.00
#
_symmetry.space_group_name_H-M   'P 1'
#
loop_
_entity.id
_entity.type
_entity.pdbx_description
1 polymer ?
#
loop_
_entity_poly.entity_id
_entity_poly.type
_entity_poly.pdbx_seq_one_letter_code
_entity_poly.pdbx_strand_id
1 'polypeptide(L)'
;MTTDYKIKVQNVTKEFDLFKTRSDQLKAFFSISNQPIPEFWALKGISLEVNPGETLGLIGVNGSGKSTLSNIISGVIPQTTGVVDVRGDTSIVAINSGLRGELTGLENIRLKALMMGMTNHQIDTMLDDIVAFADIGDFLYQPVKSYSSGMKSRLGFSIAVHINPDILIIDEALSVGDDTFYQKCVEKIKEFKGEGKTIIFVSHSLKQIEMICDRVAWIQYGDLKQIGPTETVVKEYREFIKWFKALSKKDKHKYQNDAKELQKQFDIDAYQAQVVAERQKAEPDNPHVARNVQKDFYGGVISETMPWRTRIFTSVLAIAVVFLMLVNISGHSLTSVVTHPSTILHPSTTLTGAGVTKSTK
;
A
#
# COMPACT_ATOMS: atom_id res chain seq x y z
N MET A 1 -15.82 26.20 8.48
CA MET A 1 -16.72 25.03 8.49
C MET A 1 -15.84 23.80 8.55
N THR A 2 -15.66 23.21 9.72
CA THR A 2 -14.93 21.94 9.85
C THR A 2 -15.82 20.85 9.30
N THR A 3 -15.62 20.46 8.04
CA THR A 3 -16.20 19.23 7.49
C THR A 3 -15.68 18.07 8.33
N ASP A 4 -16.59 17.38 9.01
CA ASP A 4 -16.28 16.19 9.79
C ASP A 4 -16.06 15.03 8.81
N TYR A 5 -14.80 14.76 8.45
CA TYR A 5 -14.42 13.65 7.59
C TYR A 5 -13.80 12.52 8.43
N LYS A 6 -14.01 11.27 7.99
CA LYS A 6 -13.31 10.09 8.50
C LYS A 6 -12.07 9.77 7.66
N ILE A 7 -12.15 10.00 6.34
CA ILE A 7 -11.04 9.81 5.40
C ILE A 7 -10.95 11.03 4.50
N LYS A 8 -9.73 11.56 4.32
CA LYS A 8 -9.43 12.67 3.43
C LYS A 8 -8.22 12.34 2.57
N VAL A 9 -8.42 12.42 1.27
CA VAL A 9 -7.43 12.19 0.23
C VAL A 9 -7.32 13.50 -0.55
N GLN A 10 -6.13 14.09 -0.64
CA GLN A 10 -5.92 15.36 -1.34
C GLN A 10 -4.72 15.29 -2.28
N ASN A 11 -5.01 15.48 -3.57
CA ASN A 11 -4.04 15.50 -4.66
C ASN A 11 -3.10 14.29 -4.64
N VAL A 12 -3.65 13.13 -4.28
CA VAL A 12 -2.87 11.92 -4.09
C VAL A 12 -2.47 11.33 -5.43
N THR A 13 -1.18 11.10 -5.58
CA THR A 13 -0.59 10.48 -6.75
C THR A 13 0.11 9.19 -6.34
N LYS A 14 0.24 8.26 -7.30
CA LYS A 14 1.02 7.06 -7.09
C LYS A 14 1.70 6.64 -8.38
N GLU A 15 3.01 6.61 -8.32
CA GLU A 15 3.90 6.14 -9.37
C GLU A 15 4.42 4.74 -9.04
N PHE A 16 4.70 3.98 -10.10
CA PHE A 16 5.34 2.67 -10.02
C PHE A 16 6.38 2.52 -11.13
N ASP A 17 7.53 1.98 -10.74
CA ASP A 17 8.60 1.61 -11.65
C ASP A 17 8.26 0.33 -12.44
N LEU A 18 8.44 0.37 -13.76
CA LEU A 18 8.27 -0.78 -14.66
C LEU A 18 9.61 -1.45 -14.94
N PHE A 19 10.21 -2.04 -13.90
CA PHE A 19 11.38 -2.91 -14.09
C PHE A 19 10.99 -4.17 -14.87
N LYS A 20 11.73 -4.46 -15.95
CA LYS A 20 11.53 -5.70 -16.73
C LYS A 20 12.13 -6.92 -16.04
N THR A 21 13.24 -6.74 -15.32
CA THR A 21 13.98 -7.82 -14.66
C THR A 21 14.56 -7.38 -13.31
N ARG A 22 14.80 -8.34 -12.40
CA ARG A 22 15.51 -8.07 -11.12
C ARG A 22 16.93 -7.53 -11.35
N SER A 23 17.57 -7.91 -12.45
CA SER A 23 18.89 -7.37 -12.81
C SER A 23 18.84 -5.88 -13.16
N ASP A 24 17.74 -5.40 -13.77
CA ASP A 24 17.58 -3.97 -14.08
C ASP A 24 17.42 -3.17 -12.79
N GLN A 25 16.68 -3.70 -11.81
CA GLN A 25 16.56 -3.11 -10.48
C GLN A 25 17.92 -2.97 -9.78
N LEU A 26 18.78 -4.01 -9.82
CA LEU A 26 20.13 -3.94 -9.26
C LEU A 26 21.03 -2.95 -10.02
N LYS A 27 20.96 -2.93 -11.36
CA LYS A 27 21.76 -1.99 -12.17
C LYS A 27 21.37 -0.53 -11.92
N ALA A 28 20.08 -0.26 -11.75
CA ALA A 28 19.57 1.05 -11.36
C ALA A 28 20.06 1.44 -9.96
N PHE A 29 19.99 0.51 -9.00
CA PHE A 29 20.46 0.76 -7.63
C PHE A 29 21.94 1.14 -7.55
N PHE A 30 22.80 0.47 -8.34
CA PHE A 30 24.23 0.78 -8.40
C PHE A 30 24.58 1.92 -9.38
N SER A 31 23.58 2.59 -9.96
CA SER A 31 23.76 3.61 -11.02
C SER A 31 24.66 3.14 -12.17
N ILE A 32 24.67 1.83 -12.44
CA ILE A 32 25.47 1.22 -13.53
C ILE A 32 24.78 1.46 -14.88
N SER A 33 23.46 1.66 -14.86
CA SER A 33 22.65 1.93 -16.06
C SER A 33 22.19 3.39 -16.09
N ASN A 34 22.51 4.09 -17.17
CA ASN A 34 22.00 5.44 -17.48
C ASN A 34 20.65 5.42 -18.22
N GLN A 35 20.05 4.25 -18.45
CA GLN A 35 18.73 4.17 -19.08
C GLN A 35 17.65 4.57 -18.06
N PRO A 36 16.77 5.53 -18.37
CA PRO A 36 15.67 5.91 -17.50
C PRO A 36 14.77 4.70 -17.27
N ILE A 37 14.36 4.49 -16.01
CA ILE A 37 13.43 3.43 -15.64
C ILE A 37 12.07 3.85 -16.20
N PRO A 38 11.37 3.00 -16.97
CA PRO A 38 10.03 3.37 -17.42
C PRO A 38 9.11 3.42 -16.20
N GLU A 39 8.42 4.52 -16.01
CA GLU A 39 7.49 4.72 -14.89
C GLU A 39 6.03 4.76 -15.41
N PHE A 40 5.07 4.51 -14.53
CA PHE A 40 3.67 4.81 -14.81
C PHE A 40 2.92 5.32 -13.57
N TRP A 41 2.00 6.26 -13.80
CA TRP A 41 1.15 6.83 -12.76
C TRP A 41 -0.15 6.05 -12.63
N ALA A 42 -0.25 5.26 -11.56
CA ALA A 42 -1.46 4.53 -11.19
C ALA A 42 -2.55 5.48 -10.67
N LEU A 43 -2.18 6.57 -9.99
CA LEU A 43 -3.07 7.65 -9.55
C LEU A 43 -2.46 9.00 -9.92
N LYS A 44 -3.29 9.92 -10.43
CA LYS A 44 -2.89 11.20 -11.03
C LYS A 44 -3.55 12.39 -10.34
N GLY A 45 -3.46 12.45 -9.01
CA GLY A 45 -3.98 13.58 -8.22
C GLY A 45 -5.44 13.39 -7.80
N ILE A 46 -5.72 12.28 -7.13
CA ILE A 46 -7.06 11.99 -6.59
C ILE A 46 -7.32 12.87 -5.36
N SER A 47 -8.47 13.54 -5.36
CA SER A 47 -8.96 14.31 -4.21
C SER A 47 -10.39 13.88 -3.87
N LEU A 48 -10.62 13.37 -2.66
CA LEU A 48 -11.94 12.98 -2.14
C LEU A 48 -12.01 13.02 -0.62
N GLU A 49 -13.23 13.12 -0.09
CA GLU A 49 -13.52 13.05 1.34
C GLU A 49 -14.66 12.04 1.58
N VAL A 50 -14.52 11.26 2.65
CA VAL A 50 -15.51 10.28 3.14
C VAL A 50 -15.92 10.66 4.54
N ASN A 51 -17.23 10.76 4.75
CA ASN A 51 -17.80 11.13 6.03
C ASN A 51 -17.84 9.92 7.00
N PRO A 52 -17.90 10.15 8.32
CA PRO A 52 -18.17 9.09 9.30
C PRO A 52 -19.47 8.35 8.99
N GLY A 53 -19.46 7.01 9.09
CA GLY A 53 -20.62 6.16 8.81
C GLY A 53 -21.03 6.00 7.35
N GLU A 54 -20.32 6.66 6.43
CA GLU A 54 -20.58 6.57 4.99
C GLU A 54 -19.98 5.30 4.38
N THR A 55 -20.72 4.66 3.47
CA THR A 55 -20.16 3.64 2.58
C THR A 55 -19.85 4.22 1.20
N LEU A 56 -18.55 4.36 0.89
CA LEU A 56 -18.07 4.82 -0.42
C LEU A 56 -17.70 3.63 -1.32
N GLY A 57 -18.37 3.52 -2.46
CA GLY A 57 -18.03 2.56 -3.51
C GLY A 57 -16.92 3.07 -4.43
N LEU A 58 -15.91 2.25 -4.74
CA LEU A 58 -14.92 2.55 -5.78
C LEU A 58 -15.23 1.73 -7.04
N ILE A 59 -15.51 2.41 -8.15
CA ILE A 59 -15.81 1.76 -9.45
C ILE A 59 -14.86 2.23 -10.55
N GLY A 60 -14.77 1.45 -11.62
CA GLY A 60 -13.88 1.70 -12.74
C GLY A 60 -13.39 0.42 -13.41
N VAL A 61 -12.82 0.54 -14.60
CA VAL A 61 -12.28 -0.59 -15.36
C VAL A 61 -11.05 -1.22 -14.68
N ASN A 62 -10.63 -2.40 -15.14
CA ASN A 62 -9.41 -3.04 -14.62
C ASN A 62 -8.20 -2.16 -14.93
N GLY A 63 -7.31 -2.02 -13.93
CA GLY A 63 -6.16 -1.11 -14.03
C GLY A 63 -6.51 0.37 -13.89
N SER A 64 -7.71 0.72 -13.42
CA SER A 64 -8.08 2.13 -13.24
C SER A 64 -7.46 2.81 -12.01
N GLY A 65 -6.92 2.05 -11.05
CA GLY A 65 -6.32 2.58 -9.82
C GLY A 65 -7.12 2.35 -8.53
N LYS A 66 -8.28 1.67 -8.57
CA LYS A 66 -9.13 1.40 -7.38
C LYS A 66 -8.38 0.74 -6.23
N SER A 67 -7.75 -0.41 -6.49
CA SER A 67 -6.98 -1.16 -5.48
C SER A 67 -5.73 -0.40 -5.02
N THR A 68 -5.14 0.44 -5.89
CA THR A 68 -4.05 1.33 -5.50
C THR A 68 -4.53 2.36 -4.48
N LEU A 69 -5.68 3.00 -4.74
CA LEU A 69 -6.27 3.98 -3.82
C LEU A 69 -6.72 3.33 -2.51
N SER A 70 -7.39 2.18 -2.55
CA SER A 70 -7.80 1.46 -1.34
C SER A 70 -6.60 1.03 -0.49
N ASN A 71 -5.50 0.59 -1.11
CA ASN A 71 -4.26 0.24 -0.41
C ASN A 71 -3.53 1.45 0.18
N ILE A 72 -3.68 2.64 -0.42
CA ILE A 72 -3.15 3.89 0.15
C ILE A 72 -3.98 4.31 1.36
N ILE A 73 -5.31 4.26 1.25
CA ILE A 73 -6.22 4.57 2.36
C ILE A 73 -6.02 3.59 3.54
N SER A 74 -5.74 2.31 3.26
CA SER A 74 -5.46 1.31 4.31
C SER A 74 -4.06 1.40 4.91
N GLY A 75 -3.17 2.26 4.38
CA GLY A 75 -1.78 2.35 4.81
C GLY A 75 -0.89 1.17 4.39
N VAL A 76 -1.36 0.27 3.52
CA VAL A 76 -0.57 -0.86 3.01
C VAL A 76 0.57 -0.38 2.11
N ILE A 77 0.32 0.65 1.30
CA ILE A 77 1.36 1.31 0.50
C ILE A 77 1.29 2.83 0.72
N PRO A 78 2.44 3.54 0.74
CA PRO A 78 2.42 4.99 0.75
C PRO A 78 2.09 5.55 -0.63
N GLN A 79 1.48 6.73 -0.65
CA GLN A 79 1.36 7.58 -1.84
C GLN A 79 2.73 8.14 -2.28
N THR A 80 2.85 8.53 -3.55
CA THR A 80 4.05 9.21 -4.06
C THR A 80 4.04 10.69 -3.69
N THR A 81 2.90 11.37 -3.90
CA THR A 81 2.67 12.73 -3.41
C THR A 81 1.24 12.88 -2.90
N GLY A 82 0.99 14.00 -2.21
CA GLY A 82 -0.31 14.39 -1.69
C GLY A 82 -0.54 13.92 -0.25
N VAL A 83 -1.71 14.28 0.27
CA VAL A 83 -2.08 14.04 1.67
C VAL A 83 -3.14 12.96 1.77
N VAL A 84 -2.90 12.01 2.66
CA VAL A 84 -3.87 11.00 3.09
C VAL A 84 -4.01 11.14 4.60
N ASP A 85 -5.19 11.51 5.06
CA ASP A 85 -5.53 11.60 6.48
C ASP A 85 -6.70 10.65 6.78
N VAL A 86 -6.46 9.70 7.67
CA VAL A 86 -7.37 8.61 8.00
C VAL A 86 -7.53 8.59 9.51
N ARG A 87 -8.77 8.81 9.98
CA ARG A 87 -9.06 8.99 11.40
C ARG A 87 -9.70 7.75 11.99
N GLY A 88 -8.88 6.81 12.44
CA GLY A 88 -9.32 5.57 13.09
C GLY A 88 -8.65 4.34 12.50
N ASP A 89 -8.88 3.20 13.14
CA ASP A 89 -8.26 1.93 12.73
C ASP A 89 -8.89 1.38 11.45
N THR A 90 -8.05 1.06 10.47
CA THR A 90 -8.45 0.47 9.20
C THR A 90 -8.26 -1.04 9.21
N SER A 91 -9.21 -1.79 8.66
CA SER A 91 -9.03 -3.21 8.34
C SER A 91 -9.35 -3.46 6.87
N ILE A 92 -8.45 -4.17 6.18
CA ILE A 92 -8.61 -4.50 4.76
C ILE A 92 -8.97 -5.97 4.56
N VAL A 93 -9.98 -6.19 3.74
CA VAL A 93 -10.42 -7.50 3.26
C VAL A 93 -10.18 -7.57 1.77
N ALA A 94 -9.10 -8.23 1.37
CA ALA A 94 -8.81 -8.56 -0.01
C ALA A 94 -8.90 -10.07 -0.24
N ILE A 95 -9.09 -10.50 -1.49
CA ILE A 95 -9.05 -11.92 -1.90
C ILE A 95 -7.77 -12.60 -1.39
N ASN A 96 -6.65 -11.89 -1.41
CA ASN A 96 -5.40 -12.31 -0.82
C ASN A 96 -5.26 -11.64 0.55
N SER A 97 -6.02 -12.13 1.53
CA SER A 97 -6.27 -11.47 2.83
C SER A 97 -5.02 -11.30 3.73
N GLY A 98 -3.81 -11.49 3.21
CA GLY A 98 -2.57 -11.40 3.99
C GLY A 98 -2.36 -12.58 4.95
N LEU A 99 -3.04 -13.71 4.70
CA LEU A 99 -2.83 -14.94 5.46
C LEU A 99 -1.46 -15.54 5.14
N ARG A 100 -0.75 -16.02 6.16
CA ARG A 100 0.50 -16.78 6.01
C ARG A 100 0.17 -18.23 5.69
N GLY A 101 0.56 -18.66 4.49
CA GLY A 101 0.27 -20.01 3.99
C GLY A 101 0.88 -21.15 4.82
N GLU A 102 2.01 -20.91 5.48
CA GLU A 102 2.68 -21.90 6.34
C GLU A 102 2.01 -22.07 7.71
N LEU A 103 1.17 -21.11 8.12
CA LEU A 103 0.44 -21.17 9.38
C LEU A 103 -0.95 -21.78 9.17
N THR A 104 -1.49 -22.39 10.21
CA THR A 104 -2.89 -22.84 10.27
C THR A 104 -3.87 -21.67 10.24
N GLY A 105 -5.15 -21.96 10.00
CA GLY A 105 -6.21 -20.96 10.09
C GLY A 105 -6.28 -20.32 11.48
N LEU A 106 -6.22 -21.13 12.54
CA LEU A 106 -6.21 -20.67 13.92
C LEU A 106 -5.03 -19.73 14.22
N GLU A 107 -3.82 -20.10 13.80
CA GLU A 107 -2.62 -19.27 13.99
C GLU A 107 -2.72 -17.96 13.20
N ASN A 108 -3.33 -17.97 12.02
CA ASN A 108 -3.60 -16.76 11.25
C ASN A 108 -4.61 -15.82 11.93
N ILE A 109 -5.66 -16.36 12.57
CA ILE A 109 -6.60 -15.57 13.38
C ILE A 109 -5.83 -14.84 14.47
N ARG A 110 -5.08 -15.59 15.29
CA ARG A 110 -4.29 -15.02 16.39
C ARG A 110 -3.26 -14.00 15.89
N LEU A 111 -2.49 -14.34 14.86
CA LEU A 111 -1.46 -13.47 14.30
C LEU A 111 -2.04 -12.11 13.88
N LYS A 112 -3.14 -12.11 13.12
CA LYS A 112 -3.73 -10.86 12.63
C LYS A 112 -4.33 -10.03 13.75
N ALA A 113 -5.04 -10.65 14.69
CA ALA A 113 -5.62 -9.91 15.81
C ALA A 113 -4.53 -9.29 16.70
N LEU A 114 -3.41 -10.01 16.94
CA LEU A 114 -2.23 -9.47 17.62
C LEU A 114 -1.60 -8.30 16.85
N MET A 115 -1.50 -8.39 15.51
CA MET A 115 -0.99 -7.30 14.67
C MET A 115 -1.85 -6.03 14.75
N MET A 116 -3.14 -6.17 15.05
CA MET A 116 -4.06 -5.05 15.28
C MET A 116 -4.07 -4.58 16.75
N GLY A 117 -3.12 -5.03 17.57
CA GLY A 117 -2.95 -4.59 18.95
C GLY A 117 -3.86 -5.27 19.97
N MET A 118 -4.55 -6.35 19.60
CA MET A 118 -5.41 -7.09 20.53
C MET A 118 -4.60 -7.94 21.50
N THR A 119 -5.09 -8.09 22.72
CA THR A 119 -4.54 -9.02 23.72
C THR A 119 -5.04 -10.44 23.47
N ASN A 120 -4.29 -11.46 23.93
CA ASN A 120 -4.73 -12.86 23.82
C ASN A 120 -6.13 -13.09 24.42
N HIS A 121 -6.46 -12.43 25.53
CA HIS A 121 -7.79 -12.52 26.14
C HIS A 121 -8.89 -12.02 25.20
N GLN A 122 -8.70 -10.86 24.54
CA GLN A 122 -9.67 -10.35 23.57
C GLN A 122 -9.82 -11.30 22.38
N ILE A 123 -8.73 -11.91 21.94
CA ILE A 123 -8.75 -12.89 20.84
C ILE A 123 -9.55 -14.12 21.23
N ASP A 124 -9.31 -14.68 22.42
CA ASP A 124 -10.01 -15.85 22.91
C ASP A 124 -11.53 -15.60 23.02
N THR A 125 -11.95 -14.38 23.38
CA THR A 125 -13.38 -14.03 23.48
C THR A 125 -14.12 -13.95 22.14
N MET A 126 -13.43 -13.74 21.02
CA MET A 126 -14.05 -13.66 19.67
C MET A 126 -13.70 -14.84 18.78
N LEU A 127 -12.86 -15.76 19.24
CA LEU A 127 -12.34 -16.84 18.43
C LEU A 127 -13.46 -17.72 17.88
N ASP A 128 -14.41 -18.11 18.74
CA ASP A 128 -15.53 -18.98 18.36
C ASP A 128 -16.43 -18.31 17.31
N ASP A 129 -16.69 -17.00 17.45
CA ASP A 129 -17.47 -16.23 16.48
C ASP A 129 -16.76 -16.15 15.12
N ILE A 130 -15.44 -15.92 15.12
CA ILE A 130 -14.63 -15.92 13.89
C ILE A 130 -14.70 -17.28 13.20
N VAL A 131 -14.56 -18.37 13.95
CA VAL A 131 -14.58 -19.73 13.42
C VAL A 131 -15.96 -20.07 12.87
N ALA A 132 -17.02 -19.77 13.61
CA ALA A 132 -18.40 -20.01 13.20
C ALA A 132 -18.78 -19.20 11.95
N PHE A 133 -18.31 -17.96 11.85
CA PHE A 133 -18.56 -17.12 10.68
C PHE A 133 -17.80 -17.62 9.46
N ALA A 134 -16.52 -17.99 9.61
CA ALA A 134 -15.68 -18.46 8.51
C ALA A 134 -16.20 -19.78 7.91
N ASP A 135 -16.77 -20.66 8.72
CA ASP A 135 -17.44 -21.89 8.30
C ASP A 135 -16.56 -22.76 7.38
N ILE A 136 -15.35 -23.06 7.87
CA ILE A 136 -14.34 -23.89 7.17
C ILE A 136 -14.06 -25.24 7.85
N GLY A 137 -14.74 -25.54 8.97
CA GLY A 137 -14.63 -26.79 9.71
C GLY A 137 -13.19 -27.13 10.13
N ASP A 138 -12.84 -28.42 10.05
CA ASP A 138 -11.54 -28.96 10.48
C ASP A 138 -10.34 -28.37 9.74
N PHE A 139 -10.55 -27.76 8.57
CA PHE A 139 -9.47 -27.07 7.87
C PHE A 139 -8.88 -25.93 8.69
N LEU A 140 -9.59 -25.38 9.68
CA LEU A 140 -9.05 -24.38 10.61
C LEU A 140 -7.69 -24.77 11.19
N TYR A 141 -7.48 -26.07 11.45
CA TYR A 141 -6.26 -26.62 12.03
C TYR A 141 -5.22 -27.06 10.98
N GLN A 142 -5.49 -26.83 9.70
CA GLN A 142 -4.61 -27.13 8.58
C GLN A 142 -3.89 -25.87 8.08
N PRO A 143 -2.65 -25.98 7.55
CA PRO A 143 -1.94 -24.85 6.96
C PRO A 143 -2.71 -24.18 5.83
N VAL A 144 -2.80 -22.84 5.84
CA VAL A 144 -3.61 -22.07 4.87
C VAL A 144 -3.18 -22.28 3.42
N LYS A 145 -1.95 -22.72 3.15
CA LYS A 145 -1.51 -23.06 1.80
C LYS A 145 -2.35 -24.17 1.14
N SER A 146 -2.97 -25.05 1.92
CA SER A 146 -3.88 -26.10 1.42
C SER A 146 -5.30 -25.61 1.13
N TYR A 147 -5.66 -24.39 1.54
CA TYR A 147 -7.01 -23.88 1.41
C TYR A 147 -7.34 -23.51 -0.03
N SER A 148 -8.61 -23.71 -0.41
CA SER A 148 -9.17 -23.09 -1.62
C SER A 148 -9.17 -21.56 -1.51
N SER A 149 -9.28 -20.86 -2.64
CA SER A 149 -9.44 -19.40 -2.66
C SER A 149 -10.65 -18.94 -1.85
N GLY A 150 -11.75 -19.68 -1.90
CA GLY A 150 -12.95 -19.37 -1.12
C GLY A 150 -12.73 -19.48 0.37
N MET A 151 -12.09 -20.54 0.87
CA MET A 151 -11.77 -20.68 2.29
C MET A 151 -10.83 -19.57 2.80
N LYS A 152 -9.82 -19.20 2.00
CA LYS A 152 -8.92 -18.07 2.32
C LYS A 152 -9.67 -16.76 2.45
N SER A 153 -10.62 -16.51 1.56
CA SER A 153 -11.46 -15.33 1.61
C SER A 153 -12.41 -15.35 2.80
N ARG A 154 -13.08 -16.48 3.08
CA ARG A 154 -13.98 -16.62 4.23
C ARG A 154 -13.28 -16.34 5.54
N LEU A 155 -12.12 -16.97 5.75
CA LEU A 155 -11.30 -16.74 6.94
C LEU A 155 -10.80 -15.29 7.00
N GLY A 156 -10.33 -14.75 5.88
CA GLY A 156 -9.88 -13.37 5.79
C GLY A 156 -10.94 -12.34 6.16
N PHE A 157 -12.14 -12.50 5.59
CA PHE A 157 -13.30 -11.66 5.86
C PHE A 157 -13.74 -11.81 7.32
N SER A 158 -13.87 -13.05 7.80
CA SER A 158 -14.27 -13.34 9.17
C SER A 158 -13.37 -12.64 10.19
N ILE A 159 -12.04 -12.77 10.05
CA ILE A 159 -11.10 -12.09 10.94
C ILE A 159 -11.31 -10.56 10.90
N ALA A 160 -11.40 -9.99 9.70
CA ALA A 160 -11.45 -8.55 9.53
C ALA A 160 -12.71 -7.90 10.11
N VAL A 161 -13.87 -8.57 10.05
CA VAL A 161 -15.13 -8.03 10.60
C VAL A 161 -15.28 -8.25 12.10
N HIS A 162 -14.58 -9.21 12.71
CA HIS A 162 -14.61 -9.40 14.18
C HIS A 162 -13.58 -8.57 14.94
N ILE A 163 -12.56 -8.03 14.24
CA ILE A 163 -11.63 -7.05 14.82
C ILE A 163 -12.32 -5.70 15.13
N ASN A 164 -13.53 -5.47 14.60
CA ASN A 164 -14.34 -4.26 14.82
C ASN A 164 -13.61 -2.94 14.48
N PRO A 165 -13.07 -2.79 13.25
CA PRO A 165 -12.39 -1.56 12.84
C PRO A 165 -13.33 -0.36 12.78
N ASP A 166 -12.76 0.85 12.77
CA ASP A 166 -13.48 2.09 12.47
C ASP A 166 -13.80 2.23 10.99
N ILE A 167 -12.87 1.73 10.15
CA ILE A 167 -12.93 1.81 8.70
C ILE A 167 -12.71 0.42 8.11
N LEU A 168 -13.72 -0.11 7.44
CA LEU A 168 -13.66 -1.40 6.77
C LEU A 168 -13.45 -1.23 5.26
N ILE A 169 -12.38 -1.78 4.72
CA ILE A 169 -12.05 -1.72 3.30
C ILE A 169 -12.25 -3.11 2.70
N ILE A 170 -13.11 -3.24 1.70
CA ILE A 170 -13.45 -4.53 1.09
C ILE A 170 -13.06 -4.45 -0.38
N ASP A 171 -12.01 -5.18 -0.78
CA ASP A 171 -11.48 -5.20 -2.15
C ASP A 171 -11.75 -6.55 -2.82
N GLU A 172 -12.82 -6.59 -3.63
CA GLU A 172 -13.27 -7.75 -4.43
C GLU A 172 -13.52 -9.04 -3.62
N ALA A 173 -13.52 -8.97 -2.29
CA ALA A 173 -13.57 -10.14 -1.42
C ALA A 173 -14.96 -10.83 -1.35
N LEU A 174 -16.04 -10.17 -1.80
CA LEU A 174 -17.39 -10.75 -1.75
C LEU A 174 -17.69 -11.74 -2.89
N SER A 175 -16.81 -11.85 -3.90
CA SER A 175 -17.09 -12.64 -5.11
C SER A 175 -16.56 -14.08 -5.07
N VAL A 176 -15.96 -14.50 -3.95
CA VAL A 176 -15.19 -15.76 -3.84
C VAL A 176 -15.81 -16.79 -2.89
N GLY A 177 -17.07 -16.61 -2.48
CA GLY A 177 -17.84 -17.54 -1.63
C GLY A 177 -19.03 -18.20 -2.33
N ASP A 178 -19.82 -18.96 -1.57
CA ASP A 178 -21.17 -19.36 -1.98
C ASP A 178 -22.19 -18.26 -1.62
N ASP A 179 -23.41 -18.38 -2.14
CA ASP A 179 -24.48 -17.40 -1.90
C ASP A 179 -24.83 -17.24 -0.42
N THR A 180 -24.74 -18.31 0.37
CA THR A 180 -25.02 -18.29 1.82
C THR A 180 -23.99 -17.42 2.54
N PHE A 181 -22.70 -17.64 2.26
CA PHE A 181 -21.63 -16.82 2.82
C PHE A 181 -21.70 -15.36 2.35
N TYR A 182 -22.07 -15.13 1.08
CA TYR A 182 -22.30 -13.78 0.57
C TYR A 182 -23.39 -13.04 1.37
N GLN A 183 -24.52 -13.69 1.69
CA GLN A 183 -25.56 -13.07 2.53
C GLN A 183 -25.04 -12.75 3.93
N LYS A 184 -24.31 -13.67 4.58
CA LYS A 184 -23.65 -13.40 5.88
C LYS A 184 -22.77 -12.14 5.82
N CYS A 185 -21.97 -11.99 4.76
CA CYS A 185 -21.14 -10.81 4.57
C CYS A 185 -21.96 -9.52 4.39
N VAL A 186 -23.03 -9.55 3.60
CA VAL A 186 -23.91 -8.39 3.37
C VAL A 186 -24.62 -7.98 4.67
N GLU A 187 -25.10 -8.94 5.45
CA GLU A 187 -25.69 -8.69 6.77
C GLU A 187 -24.70 -8.01 7.71
N LYS A 188 -23.47 -8.54 7.79
CA LYS A 188 -22.42 -7.93 8.61
C LYS A 188 -22.05 -6.52 8.15
N ILE A 189 -21.98 -6.28 6.83
CA ILE A 189 -21.76 -4.92 6.28
C ILE A 189 -22.88 -3.97 6.69
N LYS A 190 -24.14 -4.41 6.68
CA LYS A 190 -25.29 -3.60 7.14
C LYS A 190 -25.24 -3.33 8.64
N GLU A 191 -24.82 -4.30 9.44
CA GLU A 191 -24.59 -4.11 10.88
C GLU A 191 -23.52 -3.04 11.13
N PHE A 192 -22.35 -3.14 10.49
CA PHE A 192 -21.29 -2.13 10.54
C PHE A 192 -21.79 -0.74 10.16
N LYS A 193 -22.59 -0.65 9.09
CA LYS A 193 -23.20 0.61 8.66
C LYS A 193 -24.17 1.15 9.72
N GLY A 194 -24.98 0.28 10.34
CA GLY A 194 -25.89 0.63 11.44
C GLY A 194 -25.17 1.12 12.70
N GLU A 195 -23.94 0.63 12.94
CA GLU A 195 -23.05 1.09 14.01
C GLU A 195 -22.32 2.42 13.70
N GLY A 196 -22.51 2.98 12.50
CA GLY A 196 -21.84 4.21 12.07
C GLY A 196 -20.38 4.01 11.65
N LYS A 197 -19.98 2.79 11.32
CA LYS A 197 -18.64 2.49 10.78
C LYS A 197 -18.55 2.93 9.32
N THR A 198 -17.37 3.42 8.91
CA THR A 198 -17.13 3.86 7.53
C THR A 198 -16.66 2.67 6.69
N ILE A 199 -17.14 2.55 5.46
CA ILE A 199 -16.82 1.42 4.59
C ILE A 199 -16.32 1.91 3.22
N ILE A 200 -15.18 1.39 2.77
CA ILE A 200 -14.73 1.53 1.38
C ILE A 200 -14.98 0.22 0.65
N PHE A 201 -15.85 0.23 -0.35
CA PHE A 201 -16.27 -0.97 -1.05
C PHE A 201 -15.80 -0.96 -2.51
N VAL A 202 -14.87 -1.84 -2.86
CA VAL A 202 -14.37 -2.00 -4.23
C VAL A 202 -14.99 -3.25 -4.84
N SER A 203 -15.78 -3.05 -5.90
CA SER A 203 -16.43 -4.15 -6.61
C SER A 203 -16.60 -3.87 -8.09
N HIS A 204 -16.50 -4.94 -8.88
CA HIS A 204 -16.87 -4.94 -10.30
C HIS A 204 -18.37 -5.13 -10.54
N SER A 205 -19.13 -5.51 -9.51
CA SER A 205 -20.57 -5.71 -9.58
C SER A 205 -21.31 -4.42 -9.23
N LEU A 206 -21.87 -3.76 -10.25
CA LEU A 206 -22.68 -2.55 -10.04
C LEU A 206 -23.92 -2.80 -9.18
N LYS A 207 -24.47 -4.01 -9.22
CA LYS A 207 -25.60 -4.41 -8.35
C LYS A 207 -25.20 -4.42 -6.87
N GLN A 208 -23.98 -4.86 -6.56
CA GLN A 208 -23.47 -4.82 -5.18
C GLN A 208 -23.24 -3.38 -4.73
N ILE A 209 -22.66 -2.56 -5.60
CA ILE A 209 -22.42 -1.13 -5.36
C ILE A 209 -23.75 -0.42 -5.05
N GLU A 210 -24.77 -0.60 -5.88
CA GLU A 210 -26.10 -0.01 -5.71
C GLU A 210 -26.80 -0.44 -4.41
N MET A 211 -26.55 -1.67 -3.96
CA MET A 211 -27.18 -2.22 -2.76
C MET A 211 -26.52 -1.73 -1.46
N ILE A 212 -25.21 -1.47 -1.50
CA ILE A 212 -24.38 -1.29 -0.30
C ILE A 212 -23.93 0.16 -0.10
N CYS A 213 -23.65 0.88 -1.19
CA CYS A 213 -22.95 2.17 -1.14
C CYS A 213 -23.90 3.38 -1.12
N ASP A 214 -23.54 4.39 -0.35
CA ASP A 214 -24.24 5.69 -0.30
C ASP A 214 -23.76 6.62 -1.41
N ARG A 215 -22.44 6.66 -1.60
CA ARG A 215 -21.76 7.40 -2.65
C ARG A 215 -20.81 6.49 -3.41
N VAL A 216 -20.44 6.93 -4.61
CA VAL A 216 -19.51 6.21 -5.46
C VAL A 216 -18.48 7.17 -6.03
N ALA A 217 -17.23 6.74 -6.05
CA ALA A 217 -16.13 7.36 -6.77
C ALA A 217 -15.80 6.51 -8.02
N TRP A 218 -16.00 7.08 -9.20
CA TRP A 218 -15.58 6.50 -10.48
C TRP A 218 -14.15 6.92 -10.80
N ILE A 219 -13.26 5.94 -10.76
CA ILE A 219 -11.84 6.11 -11.10
C ILE A 219 -11.58 5.50 -12.48
N GLN A 220 -10.90 6.25 -13.34
CA GLN A 220 -10.58 5.83 -14.70
C GLN A 220 -9.13 6.20 -15.02
N TYR A 221 -8.28 5.18 -15.21
CA TYR A 221 -6.84 5.33 -15.53
C TYR A 221 -6.12 6.36 -14.64
N GLY A 222 -6.32 6.28 -13.33
CA GLY A 222 -5.68 7.15 -12.35
C GLY A 222 -6.35 8.50 -12.12
N ASP A 223 -7.39 8.85 -12.87
CA ASP A 223 -8.18 10.07 -12.64
C ASP A 223 -9.48 9.76 -11.88
N LEU A 224 -9.89 10.66 -10.99
CA LEU A 224 -11.24 10.67 -10.43
C LEU A 224 -12.18 11.33 -11.44
N LYS A 225 -12.96 10.55 -12.19
CA LYS A 225 -13.88 11.08 -13.20
C LYS A 225 -15.12 11.69 -12.59
N GLN A 226 -15.65 11.05 -11.56
CA GLN A 226 -16.85 11.52 -10.88
C GLN A 226 -16.90 10.97 -9.46
N ILE A 227 -17.43 11.75 -8.54
CA ILE A 227 -17.79 11.31 -7.20
C ILE A 227 -19.15 11.91 -6.83
N GLY A 228 -20.04 11.12 -6.24
CA GLY A 228 -21.39 11.58 -5.94
C GLY A 228 -22.32 10.47 -5.47
N PRO A 229 -23.64 10.73 -5.39
CA PRO A 229 -24.64 9.73 -5.04
C PRO A 229 -24.55 8.50 -5.94
N THR A 230 -24.71 7.31 -5.35
CA THR A 230 -24.54 6.02 -6.04
C THR A 230 -25.37 5.92 -7.33
N GLU A 231 -26.64 6.29 -7.28
CA GLU A 231 -27.55 6.19 -8.44
C GLU A 231 -27.06 7.01 -9.65
N THR A 232 -26.63 8.25 -9.43
CA THR A 232 -26.16 9.16 -10.48
C THR A 232 -24.88 8.63 -11.13
N VAL A 233 -23.87 8.33 -10.30
CA VAL A 233 -22.54 7.92 -10.79
C VAL A 233 -22.60 6.55 -11.47
N VAL A 234 -23.39 5.62 -10.92
CA VAL A 234 -23.56 4.29 -11.53
C VAL A 234 -24.29 4.38 -12.86
N LYS A 235 -25.27 5.28 -13.02
CA LYS A 235 -25.94 5.50 -14.31
C LYS A 235 -24.95 5.98 -15.37
N GLU A 236 -24.16 7.01 -15.07
CA GLU A 236 -23.15 7.55 -16.00
C GLU A 236 -22.08 6.49 -16.34
N TYR A 237 -21.65 5.73 -15.34
CA TYR A 237 -20.71 4.63 -15.57
C TYR A 237 -21.31 3.52 -16.45
N ARG A 238 -22.59 3.17 -16.30
CA ARG A 238 -23.28 2.22 -17.20
C ARG A 238 -23.31 2.71 -18.63
N GLU A 239 -23.55 4.00 -18.85
CA GLU A 239 -23.52 4.62 -20.18
C GLU A 239 -22.12 4.54 -20.79
N PHE A 240 -21.08 4.85 -20.00
CA PHE A 240 -19.68 4.65 -20.41
C PHE A 240 -19.39 3.20 -20.78
N ILE A 241 -19.80 2.22 -19.97
CA ILE A 241 -19.58 0.79 -20.27
C ILE A 241 -20.33 0.36 -21.52
N LYS A 242 -21.56 0.85 -21.72
CA LYS A 242 -22.36 0.56 -22.93
C LYS A 242 -21.66 1.11 -24.17
N TRP A 243 -21.21 2.35 -24.14
CA TRP A 243 -20.40 2.96 -25.20
C TRP A 243 -19.12 2.17 -25.44
N PHE A 244 -18.35 1.88 -24.39
CA PHE A 244 -17.08 1.18 -24.50
C PHE A 244 -17.25 -0.23 -25.08
N LYS A 245 -18.32 -0.94 -24.71
CA LYS A 245 -18.64 -2.27 -25.27
C LYS A 245 -19.07 -2.20 -26.74
N ALA A 246 -19.73 -1.12 -27.18
CA ALA A 246 -20.14 -0.93 -28.56
C ALA A 246 -18.97 -0.63 -29.53
N LEU A 247 -17.83 -0.17 -29.02
CA LEU A 247 -16.63 0.09 -29.83
C LEU A 247 -16.10 -1.18 -30.52
N SER A 248 -15.51 -1.00 -31.70
CA SER A 248 -14.77 -2.05 -32.40
C SER A 248 -13.58 -2.52 -31.57
N LYS A 249 -13.07 -3.73 -31.84
CA LYS A 249 -11.87 -4.24 -31.14
C LYS A 249 -10.68 -3.30 -31.32
N LYS A 250 -10.53 -2.68 -32.50
CA LYS A 250 -9.47 -1.72 -32.81
C LYS A 250 -9.60 -0.44 -31.97
N ASP A 251 -10.82 0.10 -31.88
CA ASP A 251 -11.06 1.36 -31.15
C ASP A 251 -10.96 1.15 -29.63
N LYS A 252 -11.37 -0.01 -29.12
CA LYS A 252 -11.14 -0.39 -27.72
C LYS A 252 -9.65 -0.39 -27.38
N HIS A 253 -8.84 -1.04 -28.21
CA HIS A 253 -7.38 -1.07 -28.00
C HIS A 253 -6.78 0.32 -28.11
N LYS A 254 -7.23 1.12 -29.09
CA LYS A 254 -6.79 2.51 -29.23
C LYS A 254 -7.09 3.32 -27.96
N TYR A 255 -8.34 3.33 -27.50
CA TYR A 255 -8.74 4.04 -26.28
C TYR A 255 -7.93 3.60 -25.06
N GLN A 256 -7.72 2.29 -24.88
CA GLN A 256 -6.94 1.76 -23.78
C GLN A 256 -5.46 2.15 -23.86
N ASN A 257 -4.88 2.17 -25.06
CA ASN A 257 -3.50 2.56 -25.28
C ASN A 257 -3.31 4.06 -25.05
N ASP A 258 -4.20 4.89 -25.60
CA ASP A 258 -4.17 6.35 -25.42
C ASP A 258 -4.26 6.69 -23.93
N ALA A 259 -5.16 6.03 -23.19
CA ALA A 259 -5.30 6.25 -21.75
C ALA A 259 -4.08 5.79 -20.94
N LYS A 260 -3.47 4.63 -21.29
CA LYS A 260 -2.23 4.18 -20.66
C LYS A 260 -1.05 5.07 -20.99
N GLU A 261 -1.02 5.66 -22.18
CA GLU A 261 0.03 6.58 -22.57
C GLU A 261 -0.06 7.89 -21.78
N LEU A 262 -1.29 8.39 -21.55
CA LEU A 262 -1.53 9.52 -20.62
C LEU A 262 -1.09 9.22 -19.18
N GLN A 263 -1.12 7.95 -18.73
CA GLN A 263 -0.59 7.58 -17.42
C GLN A 263 0.93 7.62 -17.36
N LYS A 264 1.63 7.44 -18.48
CA LYS A 264 3.11 7.53 -18.53
C LYS A 264 3.59 8.96 -18.74
N GLN A 265 2.81 9.75 -19.47
CA GLN A 265 3.12 11.14 -19.78
C GLN A 265 2.65 12.13 -18.71
N PHE A 266 2.07 11.64 -17.61
CA PHE A 266 1.63 12.50 -16.52
C PHE A 266 2.83 13.20 -15.89
N ASP A 267 2.79 14.53 -15.92
CA ASP A 267 3.83 15.40 -15.38
C ASP A 267 3.37 15.95 -14.03
N ILE A 268 4.05 15.50 -12.97
CA ILE A 268 3.74 15.88 -11.59
C ILE A 268 4.03 17.35 -11.31
N ASP A 269 5.06 17.92 -11.94
CA ASP A 269 5.46 19.32 -11.73
C ASP A 269 4.45 20.25 -12.39
N ALA A 270 4.00 19.89 -13.61
CA ALA A 270 2.93 20.60 -14.28
C ALA A 270 1.61 20.53 -13.50
N TYR A 271 1.27 19.36 -12.95
CA TYR A 271 0.08 19.20 -12.11
C TYR A 271 0.19 20.01 -10.81
N GLN A 272 1.35 20.01 -10.15
CA GLN A 272 1.57 20.84 -8.97
C GLN A 272 1.40 22.33 -9.27
N ALA A 273 1.97 22.81 -10.39
CA ALA A 273 1.81 24.21 -10.82
C ALA A 273 0.34 24.58 -11.07
N GLN A 274 -0.45 23.65 -11.63
CA GLN A 274 -1.89 23.83 -11.78
C GLN A 274 -2.58 23.98 -10.42
N VAL A 275 -2.29 23.10 -9.46
CA VAL A 275 -2.88 23.16 -8.10
C VAL A 275 -2.50 24.46 -7.38
N VAL A 276 -1.27 24.95 -7.54
CA VAL A 276 -0.84 26.26 -7.02
C VAL A 276 -1.67 27.38 -7.63
N ALA A 277 -1.85 27.39 -8.95
CA ALA A 277 -2.62 28.42 -9.64
C ALA A 277 -4.10 28.43 -9.23
N GLU A 278 -4.71 27.24 -9.06
CA GLU A 278 -6.09 27.11 -8.59
C GLU A 278 -6.25 27.60 -7.14
N ARG A 279 -5.33 27.23 -6.25
CA ARG A 279 -5.38 27.66 -4.84
C ARG A 279 -5.08 29.14 -4.67
N GLN A 280 -4.18 29.72 -5.48
CA GLN A 280 -3.91 31.16 -5.45
C GLN A 280 -5.12 31.97 -5.91
N LYS A 281 -5.91 31.46 -6.85
CA LYS A 281 -7.19 32.09 -7.24
C LYS A 281 -8.22 32.07 -6.10
N ALA A 282 -8.24 30.99 -5.31
CA ALA A 282 -9.14 30.86 -4.17
C ALA A 282 -8.67 31.67 -2.93
N GLU A 283 -7.36 31.85 -2.77
CA GLU A 283 -6.73 32.59 -1.67
C GLU A 283 -5.78 33.69 -2.20
N PRO A 284 -6.30 34.79 -2.78
CA PRO A 284 -5.47 35.79 -3.47
C PRO A 284 -4.43 36.46 -2.58
N ASP A 285 -4.78 36.69 -1.32
CA ASP A 285 -3.97 37.43 -0.34
C ASP A 285 -2.91 36.55 0.35
N ASN A 286 -2.86 35.25 0.08
CA ASN A 286 -1.92 34.34 0.70
C ASN A 286 -0.62 34.26 -0.15
N PRO A 287 0.52 34.82 0.30
CA PRO A 287 1.78 34.76 -0.44
C PRO A 287 2.48 33.39 -0.32
N HIS A 288 1.97 32.50 0.54
CA HIS A 288 2.61 31.22 0.85
C HIS A 288 1.92 30.02 0.18
N VAL A 289 0.98 30.23 -0.74
CA VAL A 289 0.24 29.15 -1.42
C VAL A 289 1.18 28.13 -2.05
N ALA A 290 2.19 28.57 -2.83
CA ALA A 290 3.13 27.66 -3.48
C ALA A 290 3.89 26.78 -2.48
N ARG A 291 4.37 27.37 -1.37
CA ARG A 291 5.05 26.64 -0.30
C ARG A 291 4.11 25.67 0.42
N ASN A 292 2.88 26.07 0.66
CA ASN A 292 1.88 25.23 1.31
C ASN A 292 1.52 24.03 0.44
N VAL A 293 1.30 24.23 -0.86
CA VAL A 293 1.06 23.14 -1.83
C VAL A 293 2.27 22.21 -1.90
N GLN A 294 3.50 22.74 -1.93
CA GLN A 294 4.70 21.91 -1.89
C GLN A 294 4.77 21.06 -0.62
N LYS A 295 4.42 21.64 0.54
CA LYS A 295 4.34 20.91 1.81
C LYS A 295 3.23 19.85 1.79
N ASP A 296 2.07 20.15 1.22
CA ASP A 296 0.96 19.18 1.12
C ASP A 296 1.34 18.01 0.18
N PHE A 297 2.11 18.27 -0.87
CA PHE A 297 2.53 17.22 -1.81
C PHE A 297 3.62 16.32 -1.23
N TYR A 298 4.59 16.86 -0.51
CA TYR A 298 5.81 16.11 -0.12
C TYR A 298 6.05 16.01 1.39
N GLY A 299 5.27 16.69 2.23
CA GLY A 299 5.51 16.79 3.66
C GLY A 299 5.17 15.53 4.46
N GLY A 300 4.23 14.71 3.97
CA GLY A 300 3.89 13.41 4.55
C GLY A 300 4.64 12.23 3.95
N VAL A 301 5.41 12.47 2.87
CA VAL A 301 6.12 11.42 2.14
C VAL A 301 7.49 11.24 2.78
N ILE A 302 7.86 10.00 3.10
CA ILE A 302 9.21 9.69 3.59
C ILE A 302 10.18 10.06 2.46
N SER A 303 11.01 11.08 2.66
CA SER A 303 12.00 11.50 1.66
C SER A 303 12.87 10.32 1.25
N GLU A 304 12.82 9.95 -0.03
CA GLU A 304 13.65 8.87 -0.59
C GLU A 304 15.14 9.25 -0.60
N THR A 305 15.46 10.53 -0.53
CA THR A 305 16.84 11.01 -0.51
C THR A 305 17.35 11.15 0.92
N MET A 306 18.38 10.37 1.26
CA MET A 306 19.11 10.57 2.52
C MET A 306 19.63 12.02 2.62
N PRO A 307 19.38 12.73 3.74
CA PRO A 307 20.00 14.02 4.01
C PRO A 307 21.52 13.93 3.87
N TRP A 308 22.17 15.03 3.48
CA TRP A 308 23.63 15.05 3.26
C TRP A 308 24.43 14.57 4.48
N ARG A 309 23.95 14.86 5.70
CA ARG A 309 24.54 14.37 6.95
C ARG A 309 24.45 12.85 7.06
N THR A 310 23.30 12.29 6.72
CA THR A 310 23.07 10.84 6.69
C THR A 310 23.95 10.18 5.63
N ARG A 311 24.10 10.79 4.44
CA ARG A 311 25.01 10.29 3.39
C ARG A 311 26.47 10.23 3.86
N ILE A 312 26.96 11.29 4.51
CA ILE A 312 28.33 11.29 5.07
C ILE A 312 28.47 10.20 6.12
N PHE A 313 27.52 10.09 7.05
CA PHE A 313 27.55 9.08 8.10
C PHE A 313 27.53 7.66 7.52
N THR A 314 26.67 7.37 6.55
CA THR A 314 26.60 6.03 5.92
C THR A 314 27.84 5.74 5.09
N SER A 315 28.42 6.72 4.39
CA SER A 315 29.70 6.54 3.68
C SER A 315 30.85 6.26 4.65
N VAL A 316 30.95 6.99 5.76
CA VAL A 316 31.98 6.75 6.79
C VAL A 316 31.80 5.36 7.41
N LEU A 317 30.57 4.97 7.73
CA LEU A 317 30.27 3.63 8.25
C LEU A 317 30.63 2.53 7.25
N ALA A 318 30.30 2.70 5.97
CA ALA A 318 30.65 1.76 4.91
C ALA A 318 32.17 1.60 4.76
N ILE A 319 32.92 2.72 4.76
CA ILE A 319 34.39 2.70 4.74
C ILE A 319 34.94 1.98 5.97
N ALA A 320 34.39 2.25 7.16
CA ALA A 320 34.79 1.58 8.39
C ALA A 320 34.51 0.07 8.34
N VAL A 321 33.36 -0.36 7.81
CA VAL A 321 33.04 -1.79 7.63
C VAL A 321 34.00 -2.45 6.65
N VAL A 322 34.28 -1.82 5.50
CA VAL A 322 35.25 -2.34 4.53
C VAL A 322 36.64 -2.42 5.15
N PHE A 323 37.06 -1.40 5.90
CA PHE A 323 38.32 -1.41 6.64
C PHE A 323 38.38 -2.55 7.65
N LEU A 324 37.34 -2.76 8.44
CA LEU A 324 37.26 -3.87 9.40
C LEU A 324 37.28 -5.24 8.72
N MET A 325 36.61 -5.38 7.57
CA MET A 325 36.67 -6.60 6.76
C MET A 325 38.10 -6.86 6.25
N LEU A 326 38.78 -5.82 5.76
CA LEU A 326 40.17 -5.92 5.30
C LEU A 326 41.15 -6.24 6.45
N VAL A 327 40.95 -5.64 7.63
CA VAL A 327 41.69 -5.99 8.86
C VAL A 327 41.47 -7.47 9.20
N ASN A 328 40.22 -7.93 9.20
CA ASN A 328 39.88 -9.32 9.49
C ASN A 328 40.49 -10.30 8.47
N ILE A 329 40.46 -9.96 7.18
CA ILE A 329 41.03 -10.79 6.10
C ILE A 329 42.57 -10.81 6.16
N SER A 330 43.20 -9.69 6.50
CA SER A 330 44.67 -9.60 6.57
C SER A 330 45.28 -10.33 7.77
N GLY A 331 44.47 -10.69 8.78
CA GLY A 331 44.91 -11.41 9.97
C GLY A 331 45.68 -10.55 10.98
N HIS A 332 45.76 -9.24 10.76
CA HIS A 332 46.44 -8.29 11.64
C HIS A 332 45.50 -7.71 12.70
N SER A 333 46.06 -7.32 13.86
CA SER A 333 45.28 -6.62 14.88
C SER A 333 44.91 -5.20 14.44
N LEU A 334 43.78 -4.71 14.94
CA LEU A 334 43.25 -3.38 14.60
C LEU A 334 44.25 -2.26 14.90
N THR A 335 44.98 -2.37 16.00
CA THR A 335 46.04 -1.42 16.40
C THR A 335 47.26 -1.46 15.47
N SER A 336 47.62 -2.63 14.96
CA SER A 336 48.73 -2.78 14.00
C SER A 336 48.38 -2.12 12.66
N VAL A 337 47.15 -2.29 12.19
CA VAL A 337 46.71 -1.74 10.91
C VAL A 337 46.54 -0.22 10.97
N VAL A 338 46.06 0.33 12.10
CA VAL A 338 45.94 1.78 12.30
C VAL A 338 47.31 2.47 12.33
N THR A 339 48.33 1.80 12.87
CA THR A 339 49.69 2.36 12.95
C THR A 339 50.49 2.14 11.66
N HIS A 340 50.22 1.06 10.92
CA HIS A 340 50.92 0.69 9.69
C HIS A 340 49.93 0.29 8.58
N PRO A 341 49.31 1.26 7.88
CA PRO A 341 48.22 1.00 6.93
C PRO A 341 48.60 0.11 5.75
N SER A 342 49.89 0.05 5.38
CA SER A 342 50.39 -0.79 4.28
C SER A 342 50.28 -2.29 4.55
N THR A 343 50.14 -2.70 5.82
CA THR A 343 50.02 -4.12 6.22
C THR A 343 48.73 -4.78 5.73
N ILE A 344 47.68 -4.00 5.43
CA ILE A 344 46.42 -4.49 4.86
C ILE A 344 46.62 -5.20 3.51
N LEU A 345 47.58 -4.72 2.72
CA LEU A 345 47.85 -5.24 1.36
C LEU A 345 48.80 -6.45 1.37
N HIS A 346 49.33 -6.82 2.54
CA HIS A 346 50.27 -7.91 2.71
C HIS A 346 49.74 -8.90 3.76
N PRO A 347 48.80 -9.80 3.39
CA PRO A 347 48.25 -10.76 4.33
C PRO A 347 49.37 -11.62 4.93
N SER A 348 49.52 -11.60 6.25
CA SER A 348 50.53 -12.42 6.92
C SER A 348 50.06 -13.86 7.02
N THR A 349 50.82 -14.79 6.44
CA THR A 349 50.56 -16.24 6.53
C THR A 349 51.20 -16.89 7.77
N THR A 350 51.85 -16.12 8.63
CA THR A 350 52.57 -16.60 9.81
C THR A 350 51.89 -16.18 11.10
N LEU A 351 51.36 -17.17 11.83
CA LEU A 351 51.00 -17.03 13.25
C LEU A 351 52.26 -16.70 14.03
N THR A 352 52.49 -15.43 14.35
CA THR A 352 53.57 -15.01 15.24
C THR A 352 53.17 -15.34 16.68
N GLY A 353 53.50 -16.55 17.11
CA GLY A 353 53.49 -16.90 18.53
C GLY A 353 54.62 -16.17 19.25
N ALA A 354 54.30 -15.41 20.29
CA ALA A 354 55.20 -15.15 21.41
C ALA A 354 54.48 -14.44 22.57
N GLY A 355 54.12 -15.23 23.57
CA GLY A 355 53.98 -14.78 24.96
C GLY A 355 54.91 -15.64 25.81
N VAL A 356 56.15 -15.17 26.00
CA VAL A 356 57.26 -15.82 26.70
C VAL A 356 56.96 -16.00 28.19
N THR A 357 56.90 -17.24 28.69
CA THR A 357 57.14 -17.55 30.12
C THR A 357 58.64 -17.68 30.35
N LYS A 358 59.17 -16.85 31.24
CA LYS A 358 60.57 -16.83 31.71
C LYS A 358 61.04 -18.20 32.21
N SER A 359 62.30 -18.51 31.88
CA SER A 359 63.08 -19.65 32.33
C SER A 359 63.17 -19.77 33.85
N THR A 360 63.05 -21.01 34.34
CA THR A 360 63.40 -21.45 35.69
C THR A 360 64.91 -21.45 35.94
N LYS A 361 65.30 -20.96 37.13
CA LYS A 361 66.60 -20.99 37.83
C LYS A 361 67.78 -20.25 37.20
#